data_AF-A0A842JSN3-F1
#
_entry.id   AF-A0A842JSN3-F1
#
_cell.length_a   1.000
_cell.length_b   1.000
_cell.length_c   1.000
_cell.angle_alpha   90.00
_cell.angle_beta   90.00
_cell.angle_gamma   90.00
#
_symmetry.space_group_name_H-M   'P 1'
#
loop_
_entity.id
_entity.type
_entity.pdbx_description
1 polymer ?
#
loop_
_entity_poly.entity_id
_entity_poly.type
_entity_poly.pdbx_seq_one_letter_code
_entity_poly.pdbx_strand_id
1 'polypeptide(L)'
;MDITEQHHLDAVRTQLIRRYQYLDPDPDQIETVIDTAHHRFDGCQIRDFVPLLVERAATRALDESLTITPTTAYPAAPETR
;
A
#
# COMPACT_ATOMS: atom_id res chain seq x y z
N MET A 1 15.78 15.67 -14.55
CA MET A 1 15.68 16.40 -13.27
C MET A 1 14.91 15.44 -12.38
N ASP A 2 15.59 14.39 -11.91
CA ASP A 2 14.94 13.16 -11.38
C ASP A 2 15.33 12.87 -9.93
N ILE A 3 16.27 13.66 -9.39
CA ILE A 3 16.77 13.50 -8.03
C ILE A 3 15.68 13.85 -7.02
N THR A 4 14.83 14.85 -7.33
CA THR A 4 13.73 15.29 -6.46
C THR A 4 12.62 14.25 -6.33
N GLU A 5 12.30 13.52 -7.40
CA GLU A 5 11.25 12.48 -7.38
C GLU A 5 11.66 11.29 -6.50
N GLN A 6 12.87 10.77 -6.71
CA GLN A 6 13.37 9.66 -5.92
C GLN A 6 13.52 10.03 -4.43
N HIS A 7 13.95 11.26 -4.14
CA HIS A 7 14.07 11.74 -2.76
C HIS A 7 12.69 11.90 -2.08
N HIS A 8 11.65 12.30 -2.83
CA HIS A 8 10.29 12.35 -2.30
C HIS A 8 9.70 10.94 -2.09
N LEU A 9 9.98 9.99 -2.98
CA LEU A 9 9.57 8.60 -2.79
C LEU A 9 10.24 7.96 -1.57
N ASP A 10 11.54 8.22 -1.36
CA ASP A 10 12.25 7.71 -0.19
C ASP A 10 11.71 8.29 1.13
N ALA A 11 11.35 9.58 1.12
CA ALA A 11 10.67 10.22 2.24
C ALA A 11 9.29 9.59 2.51
N VAL A 12 8.50 9.32 1.46
CA VAL A 12 7.21 8.62 1.56
C VAL A 12 7.39 7.21 2.12
N ARG A 13 8.39 6.46 1.66
CA ARG A 13 8.72 5.11 2.16
C ARG A 13 9.04 5.16 3.65
N THR A 14 9.94 6.05 4.04
CA THR A 14 10.33 6.25 5.45
C THR A 14 9.14 6.64 6.32
N GLN A 15 8.26 7.50 5.81
CA GLN A 15 7.05 7.93 6.51
C GLN A 15 6.03 6.78 6.67
N LEU A 16 5.84 5.96 5.64
CA LEU A 16 4.96 4.79 5.70
C LEU A 16 5.48 3.76 6.71
N ILE A 17 6.77 3.41 6.65
CA ILE A 17 7.41 2.50 7.60
C ILE A 17 7.22 3.01 9.03
N ARG A 18 7.50 4.30 9.27
CA ARG A 18 7.30 4.92 10.59
C ARG A 18 5.83 4.92 11.03
N ARG A 19 4.89 5.16 10.12
CA ARG A 19 3.46 5.21 10.44
C ARG A 19 2.93 3.84 10.82
N TYR A 20 3.34 2.80 10.10
CA TYR A 20 2.89 1.44 10.33
C TYR A 20 3.79 0.65 11.29
N GLN A 21 4.91 1.18 11.78
CA GLN A 21 5.83 0.47 12.69
C GLN A 21 5.16 -0.18 13.92
N TYR A 22 4.02 0.35 14.37
CA TYR A 22 3.27 -0.15 15.53
C TYR A 22 2.33 -1.32 15.21
N LEU A 23 2.16 -1.64 13.92
CA LEU A 23 1.29 -2.70 13.42
C LEU A 23 2.07 -3.97 13.03
N ASP A 24 3.38 -4.00 13.31
CA ASP A 24 4.32 -5.06 12.88
C ASP A 24 4.17 -5.45 11.40
N PRO A 25 4.11 -4.47 10.47
CA PRO A 25 3.99 -4.76 9.05
C PRO A 25 5.29 -5.39 8.56
N ASP A 26 5.16 -6.45 7.76
CA ASP A 26 6.30 -7.02 7.08
C ASP A 26 6.91 -5.96 6.13
N PRO A 27 8.20 -5.62 6.27
CA PRO A 27 8.82 -4.55 5.49
C PRO A 27 8.81 -4.85 3.98
N ASP A 28 8.84 -6.12 3.60
CA ASP A 28 8.75 -6.60 2.22
C ASP A 28 7.34 -6.32 1.63
N GLN A 29 6.30 -6.42 2.46
CA GLN A 29 4.94 -6.02 2.07
C GLN A 29 4.84 -4.51 1.82
N ILE A 30 5.40 -3.68 2.71
CA ILE A 30 5.37 -2.22 2.52
C ILE A 30 6.06 -1.84 1.21
N GLU A 31 7.23 -2.44 0.94
CA GLU A 31 7.97 -2.23 -0.29
C GLU A 31 7.17 -2.64 -1.53
N THR A 32 6.60 -3.85 -1.52
CA THR A 32 5.76 -4.36 -2.63
C THR A 32 4.57 -3.46 -2.91
N VAL A 33 3.91 -2.95 -1.87
CA VAL A 33 2.75 -2.06 -2.00
C VAL A 33 3.16 -0.71 -2.59
N ILE A 34 4.28 -0.14 -2.14
CA ILE A 34 4.82 1.12 -2.67
C ILE A 34 5.21 0.96 -4.14
N ASP A 35 5.91 -0.12 -4.49
CA ASP A 35 6.36 -0.42 -5.85
C ASP A 35 5.16 -0.59 -6.81
N THR A 36 4.18 -1.40 -6.41
CA THR A 36 2.94 -1.59 -7.16
C THR A 36 2.17 -0.28 -7.36
N ALA A 37 2.08 0.55 -6.32
CA ALA A 37 1.44 1.85 -6.40
C ALA A 37 2.23 2.80 -7.32
N HIS A 38 3.55 2.80 -7.26
CA HIS A 38 4.42 3.63 -8.08
C HIS A 38 4.31 3.26 -9.56
N HIS A 39 4.39 1.98 -9.90
CA HIS A 39 4.22 1.48 -11.28
C HIS A 39 2.85 1.81 -11.87
N ARG A 40 1.81 1.95 -11.05
CA ARG A 40 0.49 2.39 -11.52
C ARG A 40 0.51 3.81 -12.10
N PHE A 41 1.47 4.64 -11.67
CA PHE A 41 1.62 6.02 -12.11
C PHE A 41 2.78 6.22 -13.10
N ASP A 42 3.46 5.16 -13.55
CA ASP A 42 4.60 5.25 -14.48
C ASP A 42 4.25 5.98 -15.79
N GLY A 43 2.97 5.90 -16.21
CA GLY A 43 2.45 6.58 -17.39
C GLY A 43 2.02 8.04 -17.20
N CYS A 44 2.14 8.60 -15.99
CA CYS A 44 1.68 9.97 -15.70
C CYS A 44 2.72 11.02 -16.13
N GLN A 45 2.27 12.03 -16.89
CA GLN A 45 3.11 13.11 -17.41
C GLN A 45 3.52 14.13 -16.33
N ILE A 46 2.78 14.23 -15.23
CA ILE A 46 3.08 15.12 -14.10
C ILE A 46 3.40 14.25 -12.89
N ARG A 47 4.69 14.18 -12.52
CA ARG A 47 5.16 13.30 -11.45
C ARG A 47 5.33 13.95 -10.07
N ASP A 48 5.16 15.28 -9.96
CA ASP A 48 5.18 16.01 -8.68
C ASP A 48 4.16 15.49 -7.65
N PHE A 49 3.04 14.93 -8.11
CA PHE A 49 1.99 14.41 -7.24
C PHE A 49 2.06 12.90 -7.03
N VAL A 50 2.92 12.19 -7.76
CA VAL A 50 3.09 10.72 -7.65
C VAL A 50 3.46 10.31 -6.22
N PRO A 51 4.39 10.98 -5.50
CA PRO A 51 4.72 10.60 -4.12
C PRO A 51 3.50 10.59 -3.19
N LEU A 52 2.65 11.62 -3.29
CA LEU A 52 1.45 11.77 -2.46
C LEU A 52 0.35 10.76 -2.83
N LEU A 53 0.23 10.43 -4.12
CA LEU A 53 -0.70 9.42 -4.60
C LEU A 53 -0.26 8.01 -4.19
N VAL A 54 1.04 7.72 -4.25
CA VAL A 54 1.65 6.48 -3.77
C VAL A 54 1.44 6.32 -2.27
N GLU A 55 1.70 7.36 -1.47
CA GLU A 55 1.44 7.35 -0.02
C GLU A 55 -0.02 6.99 0.29
N ARG A 56 -0.97 7.63 -0.41
CA ARG A 56 -2.40 7.40 -0.20
C ARG A 56 -2.84 6.02 -0.66
N ALA A 57 -2.34 5.55 -1.79
CA ALA A 57 -2.63 4.21 -2.31
C ALA A 57 -2.07 3.13 -1.38
N ALA A 58 -0.84 3.30 -0.91
CA ALA A 58 -0.21 2.37 0.00
C ALA A 58 -0.89 2.34 1.37
N THR A 59 -1.27 3.51 1.89
CA THR A 59 -2.06 3.62 3.14
C THR A 59 -3.38 2.85 3.02
N ARG A 60 -4.09 2.99 1.88
CA ARG A 60 -5.35 2.27 1.63
C ARG A 60 -5.15 0.77 1.51
N ALA A 61 -4.15 0.33 0.75
CA ALA A 61 -3.88 -1.10 0.60
C ALA A 61 -3.53 -1.75 1.95
N LEU A 62 -2.70 -1.09 2.76
CA LEU A 62 -2.35 -1.56 4.10
C LEU A 62 -3.56 -1.54 5.06
N ASP A 63 -4.40 -0.51 5.00
CA ASP A 63 -5.65 -0.46 5.77
C ASP A 63 -6.60 -1.60 5.38
N GLU A 64 -6.80 -1.83 4.07
CA GLU A 64 -7.60 -2.96 3.58
C GLU A 64 -7.01 -4.30 4.05
N SER A 65 -5.70 -4.51 3.94
CA SER A 65 -5.03 -5.72 4.45
C SER A 65 -5.21 -5.93 5.95
N LEU A 66 -5.31 -4.86 6.75
CA LEU A 66 -5.59 -4.93 8.18
C LEU A 66 -7.07 -5.18 8.48
N THR A 67 -7.99 -4.67 7.64
CA THR A 67 -9.44 -4.90 7.79
C THR A 67 -9.85 -6.30 7.32
N ILE A 68 -9.11 -6.88 6.38
CA ILE A 68 -9.32 -8.23 5.88
C ILE A 68 -8.62 -9.20 6.84
N THR A 69 -9.07 -9.23 8.10
CA THR A 69 -9.37 -10.55 8.66
C THR A 69 -10.44 -11.11 7.75
N PRO A 70 -10.19 -12.16 6.96
CA PRO A 70 -11.30 -12.86 6.33
C PRO A 70 -12.20 -13.26 7.48
N THR A 71 -13.40 -12.70 7.53
CA THR A 71 -14.48 -13.34 8.26
C THR A 71 -14.57 -14.72 7.64
N THR A 72 -13.96 -15.68 8.34
CA THR A 72 -13.94 -17.06 7.95
C THR A 72 -15.39 -17.53 7.91
N ALA A 73 -15.69 -18.32 6.89
CA ALA A 73 -16.80 -19.25 6.87
C ALA A 73 -18.18 -18.67 7.21
N TYR A 74 -18.91 -18.25 6.18
CA TYR A 74 -20.24 -18.85 6.07
C TYR A 74 -20.01 -20.27 5.54
N PRO A 75 -20.11 -21.33 6.36
CA PRO A 75 -20.06 -22.68 5.81
C PRO A 75 -21.27 -22.82 4.90
N ALA A 76 -21.05 -23.44 3.75
CA ALA A 76 -22.12 -23.95 2.92
C ALA A 76 -23.19 -24.60 3.81
N ALA A 77 -24.43 -24.14 3.69
CA ALA A 77 -25.57 -24.77 4.34
C ALA A 77 -25.56 -26.26 3.97
N PRO A 78 -25.63 -27.19 4.94
CA PRO A 78 -25.92 -28.57 4.61
C PRO A 78 -27.37 -28.62 4.18
N GLU A 79 -27.56 -29.21 3.01
CA GLU A 79 -28.81 -29.65 2.45
C GLU A 79 -29.68 -30.30 3.54
N THR A 80 -30.97 -29.95 3.62
CA THR A 80 -31.93 -30.74 4.40
C THR A 80 -33.24 -30.89 3.64
N ARG A 81 -33.32 -32.05 2.97
CA ARG A 81 -34.48 -32.91 2.75
C ARG A 81 -35.61 -32.45 1.81
#